data_AF-A0A2N1VDG3-F1
#
_entry.id   AF-A0A2N1VDG3-F1
#
_cell.length_a   1.000
_cell.length_b   1.000
_cell.length_c   1.000
_cell.angle_alpha   90.00
_cell.angle_beta   90.00
_cell.angle_gamma   90.00
#
_symmetry.space_group_name_H-M   'P 1'
#
loop_
_entity.id
_entity.type
_entity.pdbx_description
1 polymer ?
#
loop_
_entity_poly.entity_id
_entity_poly.type
_entity_poly.pdbx_seq_one_letter_code
_entity_poly.pdbx_strand_id
1 'polypeptide(L)' 'MKHFKNHFFICSVIILFSAATVFSQGYLKTSGTSIVDENGSNVLLRGIGLGGWLVPEGYMLQTSSFA' A
#
# COMPACT_ATOMS: atom_id res chain seq x y z
N MET A 1 -8.98 -29.23 -28.55
CA MET A 1 -8.12 -29.21 -27.33
C MET A 1 -6.75 -28.55 -27.52
N LYS A 2 -6.07 -28.69 -28.67
CA LYS A 2 -4.75 -28.07 -28.91
C LYS A 2 -4.79 -26.52 -28.89
N HIS A 3 -5.73 -25.90 -29.61
CA HIS A 3 -5.87 -24.43 -29.61
C HIS A 3 -6.11 -23.83 -28.22
N PHE A 4 -6.90 -24.49 -27.37
CA PHE A 4 -7.14 -24.04 -25.99
C PHE A 4 -5.87 -24.07 -25.14
N LYS A 5 -5.05 -25.12 -25.28
CA LYS A 5 -3.74 -25.21 -24.60
C LYS A 5 -2.77 -24.15 -25.08
N ASN A 6 -2.79 -23.80 -26.37
CA ASN A 6 -1.94 -22.73 -26.93
C ASN A 6 -2.35 -21.34 -26.41
N HIS A 7 -3.65 -21.04 -26.31
CA HIS A 7 -4.12 -19.78 -25.72
C HIS A 7 -3.74 -19.69 -24.23
N PHE A 8 -3.89 -20.79 -23.50
CA PHE A 8 -3.48 -20.87 -22.10
C PHE A 8 -1.97 -20.65 -21.93
N PHE A 9 -1.14 -21.25 -22.80
CA PHE A 9 0.30 -21.06 -22.81
C PHE A 9 0.70 -19.60 -23.13
N ILE A 10 0.05 -18.98 -24.11
CA ILE A 10 0.27 -17.58 -24.47
C ILE A 10 -0.08 -16.66 -23.30
N CYS A 11 -1.24 -16.85 -22.66
CA CYS A 11 -1.62 -16.08 -21.47
C CYS A 11 -0.61 -16.23 -20.32
N SER A 12 -0.12 -17.45 -20.09
CA SER A 12 0.90 -17.71 -19.06
C SER A 12 2.21 -16.94 -19.32
N VAL A 13 2.68 -16.92 -20.57
CA VAL A 13 3.89 -16.18 -20.98
C VAL A 13 3.69 -14.67 -20.82
N ILE A 14 2.50 -14.14 -21.17
CA ILE A 14 2.17 -12.72 -21.03
C ILE A 14 2.17 -12.29 -19.54
N ILE A 15 1.58 -13.10 -18.66
CA ILE A 15 1.54 -12.82 -17.22
C ILE A 15 2.96 -12.82 -16.63
N LEU A 16 3.79 -13.78 -17.03
CA LEU A 16 5.18 -13.86 -16.56
C LEU A 16 6.01 -12.64 -16.98
N PHE A 17 5.79 -12.10 -18.18
CA PHE A 17 6.50 -10.92 -18.67
C PHE A 17 6.04 -9.61 -18.02
N SER A 18 4.76 -9.52 -17.65
CA SER A 18 4.17 -8.35 -16.98
C SER A 18 4.68 -8.14 -15.55
N ALA A 19 5.10 -9.22 -14.86
CA ALA A 19 5.57 -9.13 -13.48
C ALA A 19 6.94 -8.44 -13.31
N ALA A 20 7.68 -8.21 -14.40
CA ALA A 20 9.04 -7.65 -14.35
C ALA A 20 9.09 -6.12 -14.10
N THR A 21 7.95 -5.41 -14.09
CA THR A 21 7.89 -3.94 -14.05
C THR A 21 7.21 -3.39 -12.79
N VAL A 22 7.26 -4.12 -11.67
CA VAL A 22 6.75 -3.60 -10.39
C VAL A 22 7.73 -2.56 -9.84
N PHE A 23 7.53 -1.30 -10.22
CA PHE A 23 8.24 -0.15 -9.64
C PHE A 23 7.47 0.36 -8.41
N SER A 24 8.16 0.50 -7.28
CA SER A 24 7.63 1.23 -6.12
C SER A 24 7.43 2.71 -6.46
N GLN A 25 6.47 3.38 -5.82
CA GLN A 25 6.13 4.79 -6.05
C GLN A 25 7.18 5.79 -5.47
N GLY A 26 8.41 5.32 -5.23
CA GLY A 26 9.47 6.07 -4.56
C GLY A 26 9.31 6.11 -3.03
N TYR A 27 10.36 6.55 -2.35
CA TYR A 27 10.36 6.72 -0.88
C TYR A 27 10.10 8.17 -0.47
N LEU A 28 9.27 8.34 0.56
CA LEU A 28 9.11 9.63 1.23
C LEU A 28 10.12 9.75 2.37
N LYS A 29 10.67 10.95 2.54
CA LYS A 29 11.59 11.30 3.63
C LYS A 29 11.15 12.61 4.28
N THR A 30 11.73 12.93 5.43
CA THR A 30 11.51 14.22 6.10
C THR A 30 12.67 15.17 5.80
N SER A 31 12.34 16.45 5.65
CA SER A 31 13.29 17.56 5.61
C SER A 31 12.82 18.61 6.60
N GLY A 32 13.37 18.59 7.82
CA GLY A 32 12.84 19.37 8.94
C GLY A 32 11.40 18.96 9.25
N THR A 33 10.47 19.91 9.12
CA THR A 33 9.03 19.69 9.35
C THR A 33 8.25 19.30 8.09
N SER A 34 8.91 19.21 6.93
CA SER A 34 8.26 18.90 5.64
C SER A 34 8.46 17.44 5.26
N ILE A 35 7.45 16.84 4.63
CA ILE A 35 7.57 15.54 3.96
C ILE A 35 7.99 15.82 2.51
N VAL A 36 9.03 15.15 2.03
CA VAL A 36 9.56 15.34 0.67
C VAL A 36 9.78 14.01 -0.04
N ASP A 37 9.77 14.04 -1.37
CA ASP A 37 10.12 12.91 -2.23
C ASP A 37 11.64 12.73 -2.39
N GLU A 38 12.06 11.80 -3.24
CA GLU A 38 13.47 11.53 -3.54
C GLU A 38 14.20 12.75 -4.11
N ASN A 39 13.49 13.58 -4.89
CA ASN A 39 13.98 14.81 -5.52
C ASN A 39 14.00 16.01 -4.55
N GLY A 40 13.49 15.86 -3.33
CA GLY A 40 13.36 16.94 -2.35
C GLY A 40 12.13 17.83 -2.55
N SER A 41 11.21 17.42 -3.43
CA SER A 41 9.95 18.14 -3.66
C SER A 41 9.00 17.90 -2.48
N ASN A 42 8.35 18.96 -2.00
CA ASN A 42 7.39 18.85 -0.89
C ASN A 42 6.16 18.04 -1.28
N VAL A 43 5.77 17.10 -0.42
CA VAL A 43 4.62 16.21 -0.60
C VAL A 43 3.59 16.49 0.49
N LEU A 44 2.37 16.83 0.10
CA LEU A 44 1.24 17.03 1.01
C LEU A 44 0.32 15.81 1.02
N LEU A 45 0.38 15.02 2.08
CA LEU A 45 -0.49 13.85 2.25
C LEU A 45 -1.90 14.30 2.69
N ARG A 46 -2.91 13.97 1.87
CA ARG A 46 -4.33 14.17 2.17
C ARG A 46 -5.05 12.85 2.01
N GLY A 47 -5.78 12.43 3.03
CA GLY A 47 -6.51 11.17 3.01
C GLY A 47 -7.69 11.19 3.96
N ILE A 48 -8.46 10.11 3.96
CA ILE A 48 -9.60 9.89 4.85
C ILE A 48 -9.28 8.68 5.73
N GLY A 49 -9.47 8.82 7.04
CA GLY A 49 -9.33 7.70 7.97
C GLY A 49 -10.53 6.76 7.86
N LEU A 50 -10.37 5.63 7.16
CA LEU A 50 -11.45 4.65 6.97
C LEU A 50 -11.93 3.99 8.28
N GLY A 51 -11.11 4.03 9.35
CA GLY A 51 -11.46 3.53 10.68
C GLY A 51 -11.65 2.00 10.74
N GLY A 52 -12.04 1.49 11.92
CA GLY A 52 -12.47 0.09 12.09
C GLY A 52 -11.38 -0.99 12.17
N TRP A 53 -10.12 -0.65 11.88
CA TRP A 53 -8.99 -1.60 11.94
C TRP A 53 -8.31 -1.69 13.31
N LEU A 54 -8.42 -0.62 14.10
CA LEU A 54 -7.92 -0.61 15.47
C LEU A 54 -9.00 -1.17 16.38
N VAL A 55 -8.69 -2.26 17.07
CA VAL A 55 -9.44 -2.72 18.23
C VAL A 55 -8.75 -2.11 19.45
N PRO A 56 -9.28 -1.04 20.05
CA PRO A 56 -8.65 -0.44 21.22
C PRO A 56 -8.68 -1.44 22.37
N GLU A 57 -7.53 -1.61 23.03
CA GLU A 57 -7.46 -2.41 24.25
C GLU A 57 -8.23 -1.71 25.39
N GLY A 58 -8.79 -2.46 26.34
CA GLY A 58 -9.71 -1.93 27.36
C GLY A 58 -9.15 -0.78 28.21
N TYR A 59 -7.84 -0.71 28.42
CA TYR A 59 -7.19 0.41 29.14
C TYR A 59 -7.17 1.71 28.31
N MET A 60 -7.14 1.62 26.98
CA MET A 60 -7.10 2.78 26.09
C MET A 60 -8.42 3.53 26.10
N LEU A 61 -9.52 2.82 26.36
CA LEU A 61 -10.86 3.39 26.43
C LEU A 61 -11.09 4.18 27.72
N GLN A 62 -10.20 4.04 28.72
CA GLN A 62 -10.33 4.67 30.04
C GLN A 62 -11.75 4.47 30.64
N THR A 63 -12.44 3.38 30.27
CA THR A 63 -13.84 3.08 30.65
C THR A 63 -13.97 2.60 32.09
N SER A 64 -12.91 2.67 32.88
CA SER A 64 -12.95 2.45 34.32
C SER A 64 -12.14 3.53 35.04
N SER A 65 -12.86 4.46 35.68
CA SER A 65 -12.52 4.75 37.06
C SER A 65 -13.28 3.72 37.88
N PHE A 66 -12.59 2.99 38.74
CA PHE A 66 -13.13 2.03 39.72
C PHE A 66 -14.67 2.04 39.95
N ALA A 67 -15.30 0.88 39.86
CA ALA A 67 -16.42 0.40 40.69
C ALA A 67 -16.72 -1.06 40.32
#